data_AF-A0A811GCJ0-F1
#
_entry.id   AF-A0A811GCJ0-F1
#
_cell.length_a   1.000
_cell.length_b   1.000
_cell.length_c   1.000
_cell.angle_alpha   90.00
_cell.angle_beta   90.00
_cell.angle_gamma   90.00
#
_symmetry.space_group_name_H-M   'P 1'
#
loop_
_entity.id
_entity.type
_entity.pdbx_description
1 polymer ?
#
loop_
_entity_poly.entity_id
_entity_poly.type
_entity_poly.pdbx_seq_one_letter_code
_entity_poly.pdbx_strand_id
1 'polypeptide(L)'
;MLKPHHIAIVDGPFKFLENFWMIPELLTEVDDEFFLDSFSPYLLNTSGQDVKYGYQFVVKNRDFYTELNKTNRISYLIAADDSYFQDLPLFFEDQWDSALLLSDMILIGWTVNKFTEPAFLFGIYPIIKKDSSFEILSPSSINQWGLIPNHKKAKEIANENTLIDNYSEIWRPLAVYVDKYSFKKIISLG
;
A
#
# COMPACT_ATOMS: atom_id res chain seq x y z
N MET A 1 -9.35 -6.59 -14.08
CA MET A 1 -8.72 -5.24 -14.08
C MET A 1 -8.20 -4.97 -12.67
N LEU A 2 -7.25 -4.05 -12.43
CA LEU A 2 -6.93 -3.67 -11.04
C LEU A 2 -7.89 -2.58 -10.59
N LYS A 3 -8.39 -2.68 -9.36
CA LYS A 3 -9.24 -1.66 -8.73
C LYS A 3 -8.61 -1.18 -7.42
N PRO A 4 -8.75 0.12 -7.08
CA PRO A 4 -8.33 0.66 -5.80
C PRO A 4 -8.95 -0.11 -4.62
N HIS A 5 -8.19 -0.30 -3.56
CA HIS A 5 -8.64 -0.96 -2.33
C HIS A 5 -8.45 -0.07 -1.10
N HIS A 6 -7.32 0.64 -1.02
CA HIS A 6 -6.97 1.40 0.17
C HIS A 6 -6.01 2.54 -0.17
N ILE A 7 -6.22 3.73 0.40
CA ILE A 7 -5.25 4.82 0.39
C ILE A 7 -4.93 5.21 1.83
N ALA A 8 -3.67 5.51 2.08
CA ALA A 8 -3.22 6.11 3.33
C ALA A 8 -2.18 7.21 3.10
N ILE A 9 -2.07 8.10 4.10
CA ILE A 9 -0.97 9.07 4.23
C ILE A 9 0.00 8.54 5.27
N VAL A 10 1.28 8.51 4.94
CA VAL A 10 2.32 8.04 5.84
C VAL A 10 3.46 9.04 5.97
N ASP A 11 4.22 8.90 7.05
CA ASP A 11 5.34 9.77 7.40
C ASP A 11 6.45 9.78 6.35
N GLY A 12 6.65 8.65 5.68
CA GLY A 12 7.66 8.42 4.66
C GLY A 12 7.94 6.94 4.48
N PRO A 13 8.91 6.56 3.64
CA PRO A 13 9.35 5.18 3.52
C PRO A 13 9.95 4.69 4.84
N PHE A 14 9.80 3.40 5.13
CA PHE A 14 10.45 2.77 6.26
C PHE A 14 11.96 2.69 6.02
N LYS A 15 12.78 3.22 6.94
CA LYS A 15 14.24 3.16 6.85
C LYS A 15 14.80 2.03 7.68
N PHE A 16 15.59 1.15 7.07
CA PHE A 16 16.39 0.15 7.76
C PHE A 16 17.81 0.11 7.19
N LEU A 17 18.80 0.37 8.06
CA LEU A 17 20.18 0.64 7.64
C LEU A 17 20.21 1.75 6.58
N GLU A 18 20.81 1.48 5.42
CA GLU A 18 20.89 2.39 4.28
C GLU A 18 19.74 2.21 3.27
N ASN A 19 18.78 1.31 3.53
CA ASN A 19 17.68 1.03 2.62
C ASN A 19 16.38 1.75 3.03
N PHE A 20 15.57 2.10 2.04
CA PHE A 20 14.23 2.65 2.20
C PHE A 20 13.19 1.71 1.59
N TRP A 21 12.15 1.35 2.35
CA TRP A 21 11.14 0.40 1.94
C TRP A 21 9.75 1.01 1.89
N MET A 22 8.95 0.53 0.94
CA MET A 22 7.55 0.92 0.70
C MET A 22 6.61 -0.26 0.95
N ILE A 23 6.99 -1.18 1.83
CA ILE A 23 6.15 -2.29 2.30
C ILE A 23 5.08 -1.69 3.21
N PRO A 24 3.79 -1.72 2.83
CA PRO A 24 2.71 -1.00 3.54
C PRO A 24 2.70 -1.24 5.05
N GLU A 25 2.96 -2.48 5.46
CA GLU A 25 2.93 -2.95 6.85
C GLU A 25 4.03 -2.36 7.73
N LEU A 26 5.07 -1.77 7.11
CA LEU A 26 6.18 -1.13 7.81
C LEU A 26 6.06 0.39 7.83
N LEU A 27 5.08 0.94 7.11
CA LEU A 27 4.89 2.38 7.01
C LEU A 27 4.12 2.88 8.23
N THR A 28 4.54 4.04 8.74
CA THR A 28 3.86 4.72 9.84
C THR A 28 2.80 5.64 9.27
N GLU A 29 1.53 5.28 9.44
CA GLU A 29 0.40 6.16 9.17
C GLU A 29 0.47 7.43 10.03
N VAL A 30 0.00 8.54 9.47
CA VAL A 30 0.01 9.82 10.17
C VAL A 30 -1.06 9.81 11.27
N ASP A 31 -0.64 10.04 12.52
CA ASP A 31 -1.52 10.25 13.69
C ASP A 31 -1.46 11.72 14.13
N ASP A 32 -1.85 12.63 13.23
CA ASP A 32 -1.95 14.07 13.48
C ASP A 32 -3.33 14.55 13.02
N GLU A 33 -4.26 14.65 13.96
CA GLU A 33 -5.64 15.02 13.67
C GLU A 33 -5.76 16.39 12.98
N PHE A 34 -4.93 17.38 13.35
CA PHE A 34 -4.99 18.72 12.74
C PHE A 34 -4.50 18.69 11.30
N PHE A 35 -3.41 17.96 11.05
CA PHE A 35 -2.93 17.72 9.69
C PHE A 35 -4.01 17.02 8.86
N LEU A 36 -4.57 15.92 9.36
CA LEU A 36 -5.56 15.13 8.62
C LEU A 36 -6.86 15.90 8.36
N ASP A 37 -7.33 16.69 9.32
CA ASP A 37 -8.52 17.55 9.15
C ASP A 37 -8.32 18.60 8.05
N SER A 38 -7.08 19.09 7.87
CA SER A 38 -6.75 20.01 6.77
C SER A 38 -6.92 19.40 5.38
N PHE A 39 -6.90 18.05 5.27
CA PHE A 39 -7.16 17.32 4.02
C PHE A 39 -8.63 16.95 3.82
N SER A 40 -9.48 17.10 4.83
CA SER A 40 -10.91 16.75 4.76
C SER A 40 -11.66 17.35 3.55
N PRO A 41 -11.35 18.56 3.03
CA PRO A 41 -12.04 19.09 1.85
C PRO A 41 -11.77 18.30 0.56
N TYR A 42 -10.65 17.57 0.49
CA TYR A 42 -10.21 16.81 -0.67
C TYR A 42 -10.60 15.33 -0.61
N LEU A 43 -11.12 14.89 0.54
CA LEU A 43 -11.44 13.52 0.83
C LEU A 43 -12.96 13.35 0.95
N LEU A 44 -13.46 12.18 0.57
CA LEU A 44 -14.82 11.78 0.90
C LEU A 44 -14.79 11.14 2.29
N ASN A 45 -15.54 11.72 3.23
CA ASN A 45 -15.67 11.18 4.56
C ASN A 45 -16.64 10.00 4.54
N THR A 46 -16.09 8.80 4.60
CA THR A 46 -16.79 7.53 4.41
C THR A 46 -17.41 6.96 5.68
N SER A 47 -16.91 7.34 6.86
CA SER A 47 -17.39 6.83 8.16
C SER A 47 -17.41 7.85 9.31
N GLY A 48 -16.99 9.09 9.08
CA GLY A 48 -16.80 10.09 10.15
C GLY A 48 -15.49 9.96 10.92
N GLN A 49 -14.78 8.82 10.82
CA GLN A 49 -13.55 8.54 11.56
C GLN A 49 -12.33 8.22 10.69
N ASP A 50 -12.52 7.76 9.45
CA ASP A 50 -11.44 7.32 8.56
C ASP A 50 -10.41 8.43 8.27
N VAL A 51 -10.90 9.66 8.07
CA VAL A 51 -10.03 10.84 7.87
C VAL A 51 -9.18 11.10 9.11
N LYS A 52 -9.70 10.90 10.33
CA LYS A 52 -8.98 11.17 11.59
C LYS A 52 -7.78 10.26 11.82
N TYR A 53 -7.73 9.13 11.14
CA TYR A 53 -6.65 8.17 11.27
C TYR A 53 -5.81 8.03 9.99
N GLY A 54 -6.08 8.84 8.96
CA GLY A 54 -5.28 8.86 7.75
C GLY A 54 -5.32 7.57 6.94
N TYR A 55 -6.36 6.75 7.10
CA TYR A 55 -6.54 5.47 6.43
C TYR A 55 -7.94 5.32 5.81
N GLN A 56 -8.06 4.51 4.75
CA GLN A 56 -9.34 4.13 4.10
C GLN A 56 -10.23 5.28 3.60
N PHE A 57 -9.66 6.45 3.31
CA PHE A 57 -10.40 7.55 2.69
C PHE A 57 -10.44 7.41 1.16
N VAL A 58 -11.47 7.99 0.53
CA VAL A 58 -11.56 8.12 -0.93
C VAL A 58 -11.14 9.53 -1.34
N VAL A 59 -10.22 9.66 -2.29
CA VAL A 59 -9.83 10.96 -2.83
C VAL A 59 -10.97 11.50 -3.69
N LYS A 60 -11.57 12.62 -3.29
CA LYS A 60 -12.64 13.32 -4.03
C LYS A 60 -12.08 14.36 -5.00
N ASN A 61 -10.96 15.00 -4.63
CA ASN A 61 -10.31 16.04 -5.43
C ASN A 61 -8.80 15.75 -5.55
N ARG A 62 -8.28 15.75 -6.78
CA ARG A 62 -6.85 15.55 -7.09
C ARG A 62 -5.93 16.61 -6.50
N ASP A 63 -6.45 17.78 -6.16
CA ASP A 63 -5.71 18.79 -5.40
C ASP A 63 -5.18 18.23 -4.08
N PHE A 64 -5.77 17.15 -3.55
CA PHE A 64 -5.21 16.33 -2.47
C PHE A 64 -3.70 16.09 -2.65
N TYR A 65 -3.28 15.61 -3.82
CA TYR A 65 -1.88 15.29 -4.09
C TYR A 65 -1.00 16.55 -4.19
N THR A 66 -1.56 17.65 -4.70
CA THR A 66 -0.87 18.95 -4.78
C THR A 66 -0.65 19.54 -3.39
N GLU A 67 -1.63 19.44 -2.51
CA GLU A 67 -1.50 19.88 -1.12
C GLU A 67 -0.54 18.98 -0.33
N LEU A 68 -0.64 17.66 -0.50
CA LEU A 68 0.27 16.71 0.15
C LEU A 68 1.72 16.94 -0.27
N ASN A 69 1.95 17.34 -1.52
CA ASN A 69 3.29 17.70 -2.01
C ASN A 69 3.94 18.87 -1.25
N LYS A 70 3.16 19.75 -0.61
CA LYS A 70 3.70 20.86 0.20
C LYS A 70 4.27 20.40 1.55
N THR A 71 4.14 19.11 1.86
CA THR A 71 4.52 18.50 3.13
C THR A 71 5.62 17.46 2.90
N ASN A 72 6.22 16.93 3.97
CA ASN A 72 7.20 15.83 3.87
C ASN A 72 6.55 14.44 3.83
N ARG A 73 5.22 14.34 3.91
CA ARG A 73 4.47 13.08 3.91
C ARG A 73 4.34 12.50 2.51
N ILE A 74 4.00 11.22 2.42
CA ILE A 74 3.69 10.54 1.16
C ILE A 74 2.32 9.89 1.23
N SER A 75 1.70 9.66 0.06
CA SER A 75 0.53 8.80 -0.05
C SER A 75 0.88 7.53 -0.81
N TYR A 76 0.29 6.42 -0.40
CA TYR A 76 0.30 5.20 -1.17
C TYR A 76 -1.13 4.70 -1.37
N LEU A 77 -1.30 3.93 -2.43
CA LEU A 77 -2.56 3.31 -2.83
C LEU A 77 -2.31 1.81 -3.02
N ILE A 78 -3.18 0.99 -2.46
CA ILE A 78 -3.27 -0.43 -2.74
C ILE A 78 -4.34 -0.66 -3.77
N ALA A 79 -4.05 -1.49 -4.78
CA ALA A 79 -5.02 -1.97 -5.74
C ALA A 79 -4.97 -3.50 -5.84
N ALA A 80 -6.13 -4.12 -6.04
CA ALA A 80 -6.28 -5.56 -6.14
C ALA A 80 -7.00 -5.95 -7.44
N ASP A 81 -6.91 -7.21 -7.85
CA ASP A 81 -7.68 -7.71 -8.98
C ASP A 81 -9.12 -8.10 -8.55
N ASP A 82 -9.98 -8.32 -9.54
CA ASP A 82 -11.39 -8.66 -9.31
C ASP A 82 -11.59 -9.91 -8.43
N SER A 83 -10.61 -10.82 -8.39
CA SER A 83 -10.68 -12.03 -7.56
C SER A 83 -10.51 -11.75 -6.07
N TYR A 84 -9.84 -10.66 -5.72
CA TYR A 84 -9.73 -10.21 -4.33
C TYR A 84 -11.09 -9.80 -3.76
N PHE A 85 -11.90 -9.11 -4.56
CA PHE A 85 -13.18 -8.55 -4.12
C PHE A 85 -14.34 -9.56 -4.05
N GLN A 86 -14.15 -10.77 -4.58
CA GLN A 86 -15.13 -11.85 -4.41
C GLN A 86 -15.23 -12.31 -2.95
N ASP A 87 -14.12 -12.23 -2.21
CA ASP A 87 -14.03 -12.68 -0.83
C ASP A 87 -13.99 -11.50 0.17
N LEU A 88 -13.54 -10.33 -0.27
CA LEU A 88 -13.54 -9.07 0.49
C LEU A 88 -14.26 -7.97 -0.28
N PRO A 89 -15.60 -7.84 -0.15
CA PRO A 89 -16.30 -6.72 -0.75
C PRO A 89 -15.76 -5.41 -0.17
N LEU A 90 -15.41 -4.47 -1.06
CA LEU A 90 -14.95 -3.16 -0.65
C LEU A 90 -16.05 -2.37 0.03
N PHE A 91 -15.67 -1.63 1.05
CA PHE A 91 -16.40 -0.43 1.39
C PHE A 91 -16.23 0.56 0.23
N PHE A 92 -17.36 1.01 -0.34
CA PHE A 92 -17.41 2.09 -1.35
C PHE A 92 -16.89 1.74 -2.76
N GLU A 93 -16.99 0.48 -3.21
CA GLU A 93 -16.57 0.06 -4.57
C GLU A 93 -17.02 1.03 -5.68
N ASP A 94 -18.26 1.50 -5.62
CA ASP A 94 -18.85 2.41 -6.62
C ASP A 94 -18.34 3.87 -6.54
N GLN A 95 -17.58 4.24 -5.52
CA GLN A 95 -17.15 5.63 -5.27
C GLN A 95 -15.71 5.91 -5.73
N TRP A 96 -14.95 4.88 -6.08
CA TRP A 96 -13.51 4.98 -6.36
C TRP A 96 -13.15 5.56 -7.73
N ASP A 97 -14.10 5.74 -8.65
CA ASP A 97 -13.78 5.71 -10.08
C ASP A 97 -13.65 7.07 -10.79
N SER A 98 -14.10 8.19 -10.20
CA SER A 98 -14.12 9.47 -10.94
C SER A 98 -12.89 10.36 -10.74
N ALA A 99 -12.32 10.41 -9.54
CA ALA A 99 -11.23 11.34 -9.22
C ALA A 99 -9.85 10.66 -9.24
N LEU A 100 -9.81 9.35 -8.98
CA LEU A 100 -8.61 8.56 -8.86
C LEU A 100 -8.41 7.66 -10.08
N LEU A 101 -7.70 8.14 -11.09
CA LEU A 101 -7.33 7.29 -12.21
C LEU A 101 -6.03 6.56 -11.86
N LEU A 102 -6.07 5.23 -11.75
CA LEU A 102 -4.88 4.40 -11.56
C LEU A 102 -3.81 4.67 -12.63
N SER A 103 -4.20 5.12 -13.83
CA SER A 103 -3.28 5.51 -14.91
C SER A 103 -2.40 6.71 -14.56
N ASP A 104 -2.81 7.53 -13.60
CA ASP A 104 -2.06 8.70 -13.14
C ASP A 104 -1.14 8.39 -11.94
N MET A 105 -1.21 7.15 -11.44
CA MET A 105 -0.42 6.66 -10.32
C MET A 105 0.78 5.86 -10.84
N ILE A 106 1.84 5.82 -10.04
CA ILE A 106 3.09 5.12 -10.37
C ILE A 106 3.13 3.83 -9.55
N LEU A 107 3.18 2.69 -10.25
CA LEU A 107 3.36 1.38 -9.63
C LEU A 107 4.78 1.31 -9.03
N ILE A 108 4.85 1.11 -7.72
CA ILE A 108 6.12 0.89 -7.02
C ILE A 108 6.48 -0.59 -6.99
N GLY A 109 5.48 -1.47 -6.84
CA GLY A 109 5.68 -2.91 -6.79
C GLY A 109 4.46 -3.63 -6.26
N TRP A 110 4.65 -4.84 -5.75
CA TRP A 110 3.59 -5.71 -5.27
C TRP A 110 3.88 -6.23 -3.87
N THR A 111 2.84 -6.32 -3.03
CA THR A 111 2.83 -7.08 -1.78
C THR A 111 1.89 -8.28 -1.91
N VAL A 112 1.80 -9.13 -0.89
CA VAL A 112 0.97 -10.35 -0.88
C VAL A 112 0.23 -10.44 0.44
N ASN A 113 -1.10 -10.51 0.40
CA ASN A 113 -1.94 -10.59 1.59
C ASN A 113 -2.99 -11.70 1.43
N LYS A 114 -3.42 -12.27 2.56
CA LYS A 114 -4.67 -13.02 2.66
C LYS A 114 -5.64 -12.20 3.48
N PHE A 115 -6.92 -12.14 3.13
CA PHE A 115 -7.91 -11.35 3.86
C PHE A 115 -7.39 -9.93 4.25
N THR A 116 -7.22 -9.67 5.55
CA THR A 116 -6.61 -8.46 6.14
C THR A 116 -5.17 -8.67 6.65
N GLU A 117 -4.60 -9.85 6.42
CA GLU A 117 -3.34 -10.30 6.98
C GLU A 117 -2.21 -10.31 5.93
N PRO A 118 -1.14 -9.55 6.15
CA PRO A 118 -0.05 -9.42 5.20
C PRO A 118 1.02 -10.51 5.35
N ALA A 119 1.55 -11.03 4.23
CA ALA A 119 2.49 -12.15 4.20
C ALA A 119 3.76 -11.85 5.02
N PHE A 120 4.10 -10.57 5.07
CA PHE A 120 5.23 -10.04 5.84
C PHE A 120 5.17 -10.45 7.32
N LEU A 121 3.98 -10.38 7.96
CA LEU A 121 3.82 -10.70 9.38
C LEU A 121 3.91 -12.21 9.67
N PHE A 122 3.78 -13.05 8.65
CA PHE A 122 3.79 -14.51 8.77
C PHE A 122 5.14 -15.12 8.39
N GLY A 123 6.13 -14.29 8.04
CA GLY A 123 7.46 -14.77 7.63
C GLY A 123 7.46 -15.52 6.28
N ILE A 124 6.39 -15.39 5.49
CA ILE A 124 6.23 -16.01 4.17
C ILE A 124 6.33 -14.96 3.05
N TYR A 125 6.99 -13.85 3.34
CA TYR A 125 7.37 -12.82 2.39
C TYR A 125 8.88 -12.92 2.11
N PRO A 126 9.38 -12.49 0.94
CA PRO A 126 10.83 -12.52 0.64
C PRO A 126 11.73 -11.75 1.62
N ILE A 127 11.13 -10.96 2.51
CA ILE A 127 11.77 -10.29 3.64
C ILE A 127 11.10 -10.77 4.93
N ILE A 128 11.91 -11.20 5.90
CA ILE A 128 11.44 -11.65 7.20
C ILE A 128 12.00 -10.75 8.31
N LYS A 129 11.20 -10.50 9.34
CA LYS A 129 11.64 -9.82 10.56
C LYS A 129 12.20 -10.85 11.55
N LYS A 130 13.47 -10.70 11.95
CA LYS A 130 14.15 -11.50 12.98
C LYS A 130 14.58 -10.59 14.12
N ASP A 131 13.89 -10.69 15.26
CA ASP A 131 14.09 -9.81 16.42
C ASP A 131 14.03 -8.32 16.02
N SER A 132 15.16 -7.61 16.15
CA SER A 132 15.35 -6.20 15.78
C SER A 132 15.97 -6.01 14.39
N SER A 133 16.05 -7.07 13.58
CA SER A 133 16.68 -7.07 12.26
C SER A 133 15.72 -7.58 11.18
N PHE A 134 16.09 -7.34 9.93
CA PHE A 134 15.39 -7.88 8.77
C PHE A 134 16.37 -8.67 7.91
N GLU A 135 15.90 -9.80 7.40
CA GLU A 135 16.65 -10.67 6.50
C GLU A 135 15.93 -10.79 5.17
N ILE A 136 16.68 -10.60 4.08
CA ILE A 136 16.19 -10.76 2.72
C ILE A 136 16.53 -12.18 2.26
N LEU A 137 15.52 -13.06 2.22
CA LEU A 137 15.70 -14.46 1.83
C LEU A 137 15.92 -14.62 0.32
N SER A 138 15.30 -13.74 -0.48
CA SER A 138 15.38 -13.79 -1.93
C SER A 138 15.53 -12.38 -2.52
N PRO A 139 16.76 -11.83 -2.58
CA PRO A 139 17.01 -10.47 -3.06
C PRO A 139 16.53 -10.23 -4.50
N SER A 140 16.57 -11.25 -5.35
CA SER A 140 16.08 -11.16 -6.74
C SER A 140 14.55 -11.14 -6.85
N SER A 141 13.82 -11.44 -5.78
CA SER A 141 12.36 -11.45 -5.74
C SER A 141 11.76 -10.12 -5.31
N ILE A 142 12.59 -9.15 -4.91
CA ILE A 142 12.17 -7.81 -4.51
C ILE A 142 12.90 -6.73 -5.32
N ASN A 143 12.31 -5.55 -5.40
CA ASN A 143 12.94 -4.36 -5.94
C ASN A 143 13.61 -3.54 -4.82
N GLN A 144 14.19 -2.40 -5.20
CA GLN A 144 14.87 -1.50 -4.26
C GLN A 144 13.98 -0.95 -3.13
N TRP A 145 12.65 -1.05 -3.27
CA TRP A 145 11.68 -0.58 -2.27
C TRP A 145 11.15 -1.71 -1.38
N GLY A 146 11.74 -2.91 -1.43
CA GLY A 146 11.30 -4.07 -0.65
C GLY A 146 10.03 -4.75 -1.17
N LEU A 147 9.56 -4.36 -2.36
CA LEU A 147 8.33 -4.87 -2.98
C LEU A 147 8.62 -5.85 -4.10
N ILE A 148 7.70 -6.78 -4.37
CA ILE A 148 7.83 -7.74 -5.47
C ILE A 148 7.71 -6.98 -6.80
N PRO A 149 8.65 -7.13 -7.77
CA PRO A 149 8.78 -6.19 -8.88
C PRO A 149 7.67 -6.29 -9.93
N ASN A 150 7.01 -7.44 -10.05
CA ASN A 150 5.97 -7.63 -11.07
C ASN A 150 4.88 -8.60 -10.61
N HIS A 151 3.73 -8.46 -11.26
CA HIS A 151 2.53 -9.23 -10.95
C HIS A 151 2.73 -10.74 -11.07
N LYS A 152 3.47 -11.21 -12.08
CA LYS A 152 3.70 -12.64 -12.30
C LYS A 152 4.43 -13.25 -11.10
N LYS A 153 5.51 -12.61 -10.65
CA LYS A 153 6.25 -13.08 -9.48
C LYS A 153 5.42 -12.98 -8.20
N ALA A 154 4.61 -11.94 -8.05
CA ALA A 154 3.71 -11.80 -6.91
C ALA A 154 2.65 -12.92 -6.87
N LYS A 155 2.13 -13.34 -8.03
CA LYS A 155 1.23 -14.50 -8.16
C LYS A 155 1.92 -15.81 -7.81
N GLU A 156 3.16 -16.01 -8.26
CA GLU A 156 3.94 -17.20 -7.90
C GLU A 156 4.08 -17.31 -6.37
N ILE A 157 4.50 -16.22 -5.71
CA ILE A 157 4.66 -16.17 -4.25
C ILE A 157 3.31 -16.37 -3.54
N ALA A 158 2.24 -15.72 -4.00
CA ALA A 158 0.90 -15.90 -3.44
C ALA A 158 0.41 -17.35 -3.54
N ASN A 159 0.68 -18.03 -4.66
CA ASN A 159 0.32 -19.44 -4.83
C ASN A 159 1.16 -20.34 -3.90
N GLU A 160 2.47 -20.11 -3.81
CA GLU A 160 3.35 -20.83 -2.88
C GLU A 160 2.85 -20.67 -1.43
N ASN A 161 2.50 -19.45 -1.02
CA ASN A 161 1.95 -19.14 0.30
C ASN A 161 0.63 -19.86 0.56
N THR A 162 -0.26 -19.90 -0.44
CA THR A 162 -1.55 -20.62 -0.35
C THR A 162 -1.36 -22.13 -0.17
N LEU A 163 -0.34 -22.73 -0.78
CA LEU A 163 -0.06 -24.16 -0.65
C LEU A 163 0.46 -24.57 0.73
N ILE A 164 1.11 -23.64 1.44
CA ILE A 164 1.69 -23.88 2.78
C ILE A 164 0.80 -23.35 3.91
N ASP A 165 -0.28 -22.63 3.59
CA ASP A 165 -1.20 -22.08 4.58
C ASP A 165 -2.09 -23.20 5.16
N ASN A 166 -1.93 -23.46 6.45
CA ASN A 166 -2.66 -24.52 7.16
C ASN A 166 -4.17 -24.25 7.28
N TYR A 167 -4.63 -23.03 7.02
CA TYR A 167 -6.03 -22.62 7.13
C TYR A 167 -6.76 -22.62 5.79
N SER A 168 -6.09 -23.09 4.71
CA SER A 168 -6.65 -23.09 3.35
C SER A 168 -7.08 -21.70 2.86
N GLU A 169 -6.45 -20.65 3.39
CA GLU A 169 -6.72 -19.28 2.99
C GLU A 169 -5.98 -18.92 1.69
N ILE A 170 -6.64 -18.16 0.84
CA ILE A 170 -6.10 -17.74 -0.46
C ILE A 170 -5.30 -16.46 -0.26
N TRP A 171 -4.00 -16.53 -0.56
CA TRP A 171 -3.13 -15.37 -0.65
C TRP A 171 -3.26 -14.74 -2.03
N ARG A 172 -3.24 -13.41 -2.08
CA ARG A 172 -3.44 -12.64 -3.31
C ARG A 172 -2.40 -11.54 -3.43
N PRO A 173 -1.92 -11.28 -4.66
CA PRO A 173 -1.03 -10.16 -4.92
C PRO A 173 -1.81 -8.83 -4.84
N LEU A 174 -1.20 -7.84 -4.21
CA LEU A 174 -1.72 -6.48 -4.12
C LEU A 174 -0.70 -5.52 -4.71
N ALA A 175 -1.13 -4.66 -5.62
CA ALA A 175 -0.27 -3.67 -6.25
C ALA A 175 -0.17 -2.43 -5.35
N VAL A 176 1.06 -1.94 -5.16
CA VAL A 176 1.36 -0.74 -4.38
C VAL A 176 1.70 0.39 -5.34
N TYR A 177 0.89 1.42 -5.33
CA TYR A 177 0.99 2.62 -6.13
C TYR A 177 1.29 3.84 -5.25
N VAL A 178 1.89 4.87 -5.84
CA VAL A 178 1.99 6.20 -5.26
C VAL A 178 1.66 7.26 -6.30
N ASP A 179 1.30 8.47 -5.86
CA ASP A 179 1.15 9.58 -6.78
C ASP A 179 2.53 10.11 -7.25
N LYS A 180 2.53 10.88 -8.35
CA LYS A 180 3.77 11.43 -8.95
C LYS A 180 4.62 12.28 -8.00
N TYR A 181 4.01 12.97 -7.03
CA TYR A 181 4.73 13.81 -6.08
C TYR A 181 5.34 12.95 -4.96
N SER A 182 4.59 11.99 -4.43
CA SER A 182 5.13 10.98 -3.50
C SER A 182 6.27 10.20 -4.13
N PHE A 183 6.15 9.80 -5.41
CA PHE A 183 7.25 9.15 -6.12
C PHE A 183 8.52 10.00 -6.18
N LYS A 184 8.40 11.30 -6.50
CA LYS A 184 9.54 12.22 -6.53
C LYS A 184 10.25 12.32 -5.17
N LYS A 185 9.49 12.31 -4.07
CA LYS A 185 10.06 12.30 -2.72
C LYS A 185 10.82 11.01 -2.46
N ILE A 186 10.21 9.86 -2.78
CA ILE A 186 10.78 8.53 -2.55
C ILE A 186 12.10 8.36 -3.32
N ILE A 187 12.14 8.72 -4.61
CA ILE A 187 13.36 8.62 -5.43
C ILE A 187 14.45 9.62 -5.04
N SER A 188 14.13 10.67 -4.28
CA SER A 188 15.12 11.64 -3.78
C SER A 188 15.85 11.17 -2.52
N LEU A 189 15.36 10.10 -1.89
CA LEU A 189 15.93 9.51 -0.68
C LEU A 189 16.95 8.40 -0.98
N GLY A 190 16.90 7.81 -2.17
CA GLY A 190 17.82 6.77 -2.65
C GLY A 190 18.81 7.31 -3.68
#